data_AF-A0A1V9E475-F1
#
_entry.id   AF-A0A1V9E475-F1
#
_cell.length_a   1.000
_cell.length_b   1.000
_cell.length_c   1.000
_cell.angle_alpha   90.00
_cell.angle_beta   90.00
_cell.angle_gamma   90.00
#
_symmetry.space_group_name_H-M   'P 1'
#
loop_
_entity.id
_entity.type
_entity.pdbx_description
1 polymer ?
#
loop_
_entity_poly.entity_id
_entity_poly.type
_entity_poly.pdbx_seq_one_letter_code
_entity_poly.pdbx_strand_id
1 'polypeptide(L)'
;MKKQSLLSILSVGMVLALGIAIVGCGSSTCDKPAMPLDEVTGTAQTNDSTLQVFVASSGKITANGLPVDLTMLDSALGKLKNVHGKVFYSRENLQADPPAESMKIMDLVVKYELPVKFYIDKAFTKTADVK
;
A
#
# COMPACT_ATOMS: atom_id res chain seq x y z
N MET A 1 -42.76 34.69 16.70
CA MET A 1 -43.04 33.61 15.73
C MET A 1 -42.76 32.28 16.42
N LYS A 2 -43.79 31.44 16.55
CA LYS A 2 -43.83 30.27 17.44
C LYS A 2 -44.37 29.11 16.60
N LYS A 3 -43.55 28.12 16.27
CA LYS A 3 -44.02 26.82 15.75
C LYS A 3 -43.10 25.72 16.29
N GLN A 4 -43.55 25.14 17.41
CA GLN A 4 -43.28 23.76 17.79
C GLN A 4 -44.21 22.85 16.96
N SER A 5 -43.74 21.68 16.56
CA SER A 5 -44.51 20.43 16.40
C SER A 5 -43.49 19.32 16.12
N LEU A 6 -43.19 18.38 17.04
CA LEU A 6 -43.99 17.18 17.39
C LEU A 6 -44.46 16.44 16.13
N LEU A 7 -44.41 15.11 16.01
CA LEU A 7 -43.85 13.97 16.73
C LEU A 7 -44.41 12.76 15.95
N SER A 8 -43.67 11.66 15.87
CA SER A 8 -44.22 10.32 15.58
C SER A 8 -44.77 10.14 14.14
N ILE A 9 -44.93 8.96 13.54
CA ILE A 9 -45.21 7.64 14.07
C ILE A 9 -44.94 6.61 12.95
N LEU A 10 -44.43 5.45 13.36
CA LEU A 10 -44.86 4.12 12.95
C LEU A 10 -44.68 3.61 11.49
N SER A 11 -44.00 2.47 11.43
CA SER A 11 -44.50 1.17 10.94
C SER A 11 -44.23 0.72 9.49
N VAL A 12 -44.10 -0.61 9.41
CA VAL A 12 -44.05 -1.50 8.24
C VAL A 12 -42.64 -1.59 7.63
N GLY A 13 -41.84 -2.63 7.88
CA GLY A 13 -42.20 -4.04 7.84
C GLY A 13 -42.17 -4.52 6.39
N MET A 14 -40.98 -4.69 5.81
CA MET A 14 -40.84 -5.37 4.53
C MET A 14 -39.67 -6.34 4.59
N VAL A 15 -39.98 -7.53 5.10
CA VAL A 15 -39.25 -8.75 4.79
C VAL A 15 -39.40 -8.97 3.28
N LEU A 16 -38.30 -8.90 2.54
CA LEU A 16 -38.22 -9.51 1.22
C LEU A 16 -36.95 -10.35 1.16
N ALA A 17 -37.12 -11.63 1.46
CA ALA A 17 -36.13 -12.64 1.13
C ALA A 17 -36.06 -12.75 -0.40
N LEU A 18 -34.90 -12.41 -0.98
CA LEU A 18 -34.54 -12.82 -2.32
C LEU A 18 -33.29 -13.70 -2.21
N GLY A 19 -33.52 -15.00 -2.22
CA GLY A 19 -32.46 -15.98 -2.40
C GLY A 19 -31.85 -15.81 -3.79
N ILE A 20 -30.54 -15.66 -3.84
CA ILE A 20 -29.76 -15.88 -5.06
C ILE A 20 -28.89 -17.10 -4.78
N ALA A 21 -29.30 -18.22 -5.35
CA ALA A 21 -28.49 -19.41 -5.48
C ALA A 21 -27.34 -19.08 -6.44
N ILE A 22 -26.10 -19.03 -5.94
CA ILE A 22 -24.92 -19.10 -6.80
C ILE A 22 -24.56 -20.57 -7.00
N VAL A 23 -25.10 -21.13 -8.08
CA VAL A 23 -24.55 -22.30 -8.76
C VAL A 23 -23.25 -21.87 -9.46
N GLY A 24 -22.15 -22.55 -9.18
CA GLY A 24 -20.88 -22.31 -9.87
C GLY A 24 -19.68 -23.02 -9.25
N CYS A 25 -19.73 -24.35 -9.12
CA CYS A 25 -18.53 -25.14 -8.91
C CYS A 25 -17.88 -25.39 -10.29
N GLY A 26 -16.98 -24.48 -10.69
CA GLY A 26 -16.15 -24.61 -11.88
C GLY A 26 -14.73 -24.98 -11.47
N SER A 27 -14.47 -26.26 -11.24
CA SER A 27 -13.13 -26.80 -11.01
C SER A 27 -12.38 -26.89 -12.34
N SER A 28 -11.64 -25.83 -12.68
CA SER A 28 -10.60 -25.88 -13.71
C SER A 28 -9.25 -25.68 -13.03
N THR A 29 -8.72 -26.75 -12.43
CA THR A 29 -7.29 -26.82 -12.12
C THR A 29 -6.57 -27.04 -13.44
N CYS A 30 -6.12 -25.95 -14.06
CA CYS A 30 -5.12 -26.00 -15.11
C CYS A 30 -3.77 -26.05 -14.42
N ASP A 31 -3.17 -27.25 -14.41
CA ASP A 31 -1.79 -27.50 -14.06
C ASP A 31 -0.85 -26.49 -14.72
N LYS A 32 -0.10 -25.75 -13.89
CA LYS A 32 1.06 -24.99 -14.32
C LYS A 32 2.21 -25.28 -13.35
N PRO A 33 3.38 -25.71 -13.85
CA PRO A 33 4.44 -26.28 -13.03
C PRO A 33 4.90 -25.33 -11.93
N ALA A 34 5.07 -25.91 -10.74
CA ALA A 34 5.68 -25.29 -9.58
C ALA A 34 7.08 -24.77 -9.95
N MET A 35 7.18 -23.44 -10.08
CA MET A 35 8.44 -22.74 -9.91
C MET A 35 8.64 -22.59 -8.39
N PRO A 36 9.84 -22.89 -7.85
CA PRO A 36 10.11 -22.71 -6.43
C PRO A 36 9.94 -21.24 -6.07
N LEU A 37 8.99 -20.97 -5.17
CA LEU A 37 8.89 -19.71 -4.44
C LEU A 37 10.05 -19.70 -3.43
N ASP A 38 11.23 -19.29 -3.89
CA ASP A 38 12.28 -18.85 -2.96
C ASP A 38 11.78 -17.58 -2.26
N GLU A 39 11.59 -17.73 -0.95
CA GLU A 39 11.59 -16.68 0.07
C GLU A 39 10.71 -15.44 -0.22
N VAL A 40 9.43 -15.56 0.11
CA VAL A 40 8.73 -14.44 0.76
C VAL A 40 9.31 -14.32 2.18
N THR A 41 10.49 -13.72 2.29
CA THR A 41 10.96 -13.15 3.55
C THR A 41 10.21 -11.83 3.72
N GLY A 42 8.92 -11.94 4.06
CA GLY A 42 8.10 -10.83 4.51
C GLY A 42 8.57 -10.41 5.89
N THR A 43 9.66 -9.67 5.97
CA THR A 43 10.17 -9.12 7.23
C THR A 43 9.33 -7.92 7.65
N ALA A 44 8.63 -8.11 8.78
CA ALA A 44 8.21 -7.11 9.73
C ALA A 44 7.35 -5.95 9.18
N GLN A 45 6.03 -6.14 9.25
CA GLN A 45 5.09 -5.04 9.49
C GLN A 45 5.40 -4.47 10.87
N THR A 46 6.36 -3.54 10.94
CA THR A 46 6.68 -2.81 12.15
C THR A 46 5.48 -1.93 12.48
N ASN A 47 4.94 -2.05 13.69
CA ASN A 47 3.86 -1.22 14.25
C ASN A 47 4.27 0.26 14.46
N ASP A 48 5.42 0.66 13.91
CA ASP A 48 5.84 2.05 13.79
C ASP A 48 5.22 2.61 12.51
N SER A 49 4.65 3.81 12.58
CA SER A 49 4.13 4.60 11.44
C SER A 49 5.19 4.78 10.34
N THR A 50 5.46 3.73 9.57
CA THR A 50 6.57 3.63 8.64
C THR A 50 6.07 2.97 7.36
N LEU A 51 6.40 3.57 6.22
CA LEU A 51 6.12 3.00 4.92
C LEU A 51 7.44 2.61 4.25
N GLN A 52 7.61 1.33 3.97
CA GLN A 52 8.77 0.78 3.29
C GLN A 52 8.54 0.82 1.78
N VAL A 53 9.29 1.65 1.06
CA VAL A 53 9.18 1.84 -0.39
C VAL A 53 10.44 1.28 -1.05
N PHE A 54 10.26 0.32 -1.94
CA PHE A 54 11.34 -0.24 -2.74
C PHE A 54 11.08 -0.03 -4.24
N VAL A 55 12.12 0.34 -4.97
CA VAL A 55 12.07 0.53 -6.43
C VAL A 55 13.00 -0.47 -7.11
N ALA A 56 12.43 -1.35 -7.93
CA ALA A 56 13.22 -2.24 -8.78
C ALA A 56 13.85 -1.47 -9.94
N SER A 57 14.90 -2.02 -10.53
CA SER A 57 15.59 -1.46 -11.71
C SER A 57 14.67 -1.29 -12.93
N SER A 58 13.62 -2.10 -13.00
CA SER A 58 12.56 -2.01 -14.01
C SER A 58 11.55 -0.86 -13.79
N GLY A 59 11.70 -0.08 -12.72
CA GLY A 59 10.75 0.96 -12.32
C GLY A 59 9.56 0.44 -11.51
N LYS A 60 9.46 -0.88 -11.26
CA LYS A 60 8.39 -1.44 -10.41
C LYS A 60 8.54 -0.97 -8.97
N ILE A 61 7.44 -0.50 -8.40
CA ILE A 61 7.39 0.04 -7.04
C ILE A 61 6.70 -0.97 -6.13
N THR A 62 7.25 -1.16 -4.93
CA THR A 62 6.56 -1.86 -3.85
C THR A 62 6.50 -1.00 -2.60
N ALA A 63 5.38 -1.12 -1.87
CA ALA A 63 5.16 -0.50 -0.57
C ALA A 63 4.81 -1.58 0.45
N ASN A 64 5.58 -1.68 1.54
CA ASN A 64 5.46 -2.75 2.54
C ASN A 64 5.44 -4.16 1.92
N GLY A 65 6.24 -4.37 0.88
CA GLY A 65 6.32 -5.63 0.14
C GLY A 65 5.21 -5.85 -0.91
N LEU A 66 4.20 -4.99 -0.98
CA LEU A 66 3.10 -5.11 -1.94
C LEU A 66 3.37 -4.26 -3.20
N PRO A 67 3.07 -4.76 -4.41
CA PRO A 67 3.19 -3.97 -5.62
C PRO A 67 2.18 -2.81 -5.61
N VAL A 68 2.67 -1.60 -5.89
CA VAL A 68 1.85 -0.39 -5.95
C VAL A 68 2.22 0.44 -7.17
N ASP A 69 1.30 1.28 -7.62
CA ASP A 69 1.61 2.36 -8.57
C ASP A 69 1.80 3.70 -7.83
N LEU A 70 2.14 4.75 -8.58
CA LEU A 70 2.35 6.08 -8.04
C LEU A 70 1.10 6.70 -7.39
N THR A 71 -0.10 6.38 -7.90
CA THR A 71 -1.36 6.91 -7.38
C THR A 71 -1.69 6.28 -6.03
N MET A 72 -1.52 4.96 -5.92
CA MET A 72 -1.68 4.23 -4.67
C MET A 72 -0.64 4.68 -3.64
N LEU A 73 0.60 4.92 -4.07
CA LEU A 73 1.66 5.43 -3.21
C LEU A 73 1.37 6.85 -2.73
N ASP A 74 0.89 7.76 -3.60
CA ASP A 74 0.48 9.13 -3.23
C ASP A 74 -0.57 9.09 -2.10
N SER A 75 -1.60 8.25 -2.25
CA SER A 75 -2.61 8.04 -1.21
C SER A 75 -2.01 7.49 0.10
N ALA A 76 -1.09 6.53 0.02
CA ALA A 76 -0.44 5.95 1.19
C ALA A 76 0.44 6.98 1.93
N LEU A 77 1.19 7.81 1.21
CA LEU A 77 2.01 8.87 1.78
C LEU A 77 1.15 9.97 2.42
N GLY A 78 0.03 10.34 1.81
CA GLY A 78 -0.92 11.27 2.43
C GLY A 78 -1.48 10.75 3.75
N LYS A 79 -1.81 9.45 3.84
CA LYS A 79 -2.22 8.82 5.10
C LYS A 79 -1.08 8.79 6.11
N LEU A 80 0.14 8.52 5.66
CA LEU A 80 1.34 8.48 6.50
C LEU A 80 1.64 9.84 7.14
N LYS A 81 1.43 10.94 6.40
CA LYS A 81 1.58 12.31 6.92
C LYS A 81 0.64 12.59 8.09
N ASN A 82 -0.62 12.16 8.00
CA ASN A 82 -1.61 12.36 9.06
C ASN A 82 -1.25 11.66 10.37
N VAL A 83 -0.44 10.60 10.30
CA VAL A 83 0.03 9.85 11.48
C VAL A 83 1.49 10.19 11.85
N HIS A 84 2.04 11.27 11.29
CA HIS A 84 3.43 11.71 11.49
C HIS A 84 4.46 10.60 11.26
N GLY A 85 4.22 9.77 10.24
CA GLY A 85 5.08 8.65 9.91
C GLY A 85 6.35 9.04 9.15
N LYS A 86 7.15 8.03 8.82
CA LYS A 86 8.41 8.15 8.07
C LYS A 86 8.49 7.17 6.92
N VAL A 87 9.24 7.51 5.88
CA VAL A 87 9.42 6.65 4.72
C VAL A 87 10.79 5.98 4.79
N PHE A 88 10.82 4.67 4.62
CA PHE A 88 12.06 3.94 4.36
C PHE A 88 12.15 3.72 2.86
N TYR A 89 13.21 4.21 2.24
CA TYR A 89 13.37 4.13 0.80
C TYR A 89 14.60 3.29 0.46
N SER A 90 14.43 2.38 -0.49
CA SER A 90 15.49 1.55 -1.05
C SER A 90 15.27 1.39 -2.55
N ARG A 91 16.33 1.14 -3.30
CA ARG A 91 16.24 0.86 -4.74
C ARG A 91 17.27 -0.17 -5.16
N GLU A 92 16.93 -0.89 -6.20
CA GLU A 92 17.87 -1.75 -6.89
C GLU A 92 18.91 -0.91 -7.66
N ASN A 93 20.07 -1.52 -7.92
CA ASN A 93 21.16 -0.90 -8.69
C ASN A 93 21.55 0.49 -8.20
N LEU A 94 21.99 0.59 -6.93
CA LEU A 94 22.40 1.85 -6.29
C LEU A 94 23.48 2.63 -7.04
N GLN A 95 24.30 1.93 -7.83
CA GLN A 95 25.42 2.51 -8.60
C GLN A 95 25.02 3.03 -9.99
N ALA A 96 23.80 2.72 -10.44
CA ALA A 96 23.29 3.20 -11.72
C ALA A 96 22.52 4.52 -11.54
N ASP A 97 22.07 5.11 -12.64
CA ASP A 97 21.11 6.20 -12.55
C ASP A 97 19.78 5.70 -11.97
N PRO A 98 19.13 6.52 -11.12
CA PRO A 98 17.82 6.17 -10.56
C PRO A 98 16.77 6.03 -11.67
N PRO A 99 15.89 5.01 -11.62
CA PRO A 99 14.72 4.92 -12.49
C PRO A 99 13.87 6.19 -12.40
N ALA A 100 13.16 6.55 -13.47
CA ALA A 100 12.29 7.73 -13.50
C ALA A 100 11.24 7.72 -12.37
N GLU A 101 10.78 6.53 -11.98
CA GLU A 101 9.86 6.31 -10.88
C GLU A 101 10.47 6.70 -9.53
N SER A 102 11.78 6.53 -9.35
CA SER A 102 12.47 6.95 -8.13
C SER A 102 12.38 8.45 -7.91
N MET A 103 12.56 9.24 -8.97
CA MET A 103 12.43 10.69 -8.90
C MET A 103 11.00 11.11 -8.55
N LYS A 104 10.00 10.51 -9.20
CA LYS A 104 8.58 10.78 -8.90
C LYS A 104 8.22 10.43 -7.47
N ILE A 105 8.76 9.35 -6.92
CA ILE A 105 8.56 8.98 -5.51
C ILE A 105 9.15 10.04 -4.59
N MET A 106 10.36 10.54 -4.88
CA MET A 106 10.99 11.60 -4.09
C MET A 106 10.18 12.89 -4.15
N ASP A 107 9.63 13.26 -5.31
CA ASP A 107 8.73 14.40 -5.44
C ASP A 107 7.49 14.25 -4.54
N LEU A 108 6.93 13.04 -4.45
CA LEU A 108 5.80 12.74 -3.55
C LEU A 108 6.20 12.81 -2.07
N VAL A 109 7.37 12.30 -1.70
CA VAL A 109 7.89 12.42 -0.33
C VAL A 109 8.05 13.88 0.07
N VAL A 110 8.61 14.70 -0.83
CA VAL A 110 8.78 16.14 -0.62
C VAL A 110 7.42 16.85 -0.54
N LYS A 111 6.48 16.52 -1.42
CA LYS A 111 5.10 17.04 -1.41
C LYS A 111 4.42 16.88 -0.04
N TYR A 112 4.65 15.76 0.64
CA TYR A 112 4.09 15.49 1.98
C TYR A 112 5.04 15.87 3.12
N GLU A 113 6.23 16.36 2.82
CA GLU A 113 7.29 16.69 3.79
C GLU A 113 7.52 15.54 4.79
N LEU A 114 7.63 14.32 4.27
CA LEU A 114 7.82 13.13 5.08
C LEU A 114 9.32 12.92 5.33
N PRO A 115 9.73 12.59 6.57
CA PRO A 115 11.11 12.21 6.83
C PRO A 115 11.43 10.91 6.10
N VAL A 116 12.58 10.87 5.41
CA VAL A 116 13.08 9.69 4.68
C VAL A 116 14.33 9.14 5.34
N LYS A 117 14.41 7.80 5.41
CA LYS A 117 15.66 7.06 5.64
C LYS A 117 15.99 6.23 4.42
N PHE A 118 17.23 6.32 3.96
CA PHE A 118 17.73 5.57 2.82
C PHE A 118 18.37 4.25 3.27
N TYR A 119 18.07 3.19 2.53
CA TYR A 119 18.59 1.85 2.74
C TYR A 119 19.23 1.32 1.47
N ILE A 120 20.22 0.44 1.63
CA ILE A 120 20.99 -0.16 0.52
C ILE A 120 20.55 -1.60 0.20
N ASP A 121 19.66 -2.16 1.01
CA ASP A 121 19.13 -3.50 0.85
C ASP A 121 17.60 -3.47 0.74
N LYS A 122 17.03 -4.51 0.12
CA LYS A 122 15.58 -4.66 -0.05
C LYS A 122 14.85 -4.94 1.27
N ALA A 123 15.55 -5.45 2.28
CA ALA A 123 14.98 -5.79 3.58
C ALA A 123 15.02 -4.60 4.58
N PHE A 124 15.52 -3.43 4.17
CA PHE A 124 15.61 -2.22 5.00
C PHE A 124 16.36 -2.44 6.31
N THR A 125 17.45 -3.23 6.27
CA THR A 125 18.30 -3.54 7.43
C THR A 125 19.62 -2.78 7.43
N LYS A 126 20.10 -2.35 6.27
CA LYS A 126 21.36 -1.64 6.08
C LYS A 126 21.09 -0.23 5.59
N THR A 127 21.37 0.76 6.42
CA THR A 127 21.20 2.17 6.05
C THR A 127 22.26 2.61 5.06
N ALA A 128 21.89 3.52 4.16
CA ALA A 128 22.85 4.28 3.37
C ALA A 128 23.45 5.37 4.26
N ASP A 129 24.40 5.00 5.11
CA ASP A 129 25.13 5.97 5.94
C ASP A 129 26.04 6.79 5.02
N VAL A 130 25.82 8.11 4.98
CA VAL A 130 26.68 9.03 4.23
C VAL A 130 27.85 9.36 5.15
N LYS A 131 28.96 8.64 4.95
CA LYS A 131 30.19 8.85 5.70
C LYS A 131 30.97 10.08 5.21
#